data_AF-A0A1E4K8G6-F1
#
_entry.id   AF-A0A1E4K8G6-F1
#
_cell.length_a   1.000
_cell.length_b   1.000
_cell.length_c   1.000
_cell.angle_alpha   90.00
_cell.angle_beta   90.00
_cell.angle_gamma   90.00
#
_symmetry.space_group_name_H-M   'P 1'
#
loop_
_entity.id
_entity.type
_entity.pdbx_description
1 polymer ?
#
loop_
_entity_poly.entity_id
_entity_poly.type
_entity_poly.pdbx_seq_one_letter_code
_entity_poly.pdbx_strand_id
1 'polypeptide(L)'
;MAAAFSRDTRVSASASDDGLQDFLRPGLLVNDIPALFGLRKARELLRAFSTLFHGGEDAVMVRLLVLRTIGERGAAPDWSPQELREHFAYVDATKLDTVLGRLRENGLLAWDGETQRYRVSPVGRQALSALSLLLQFQGDGDELAYVTAQIAAGEATGRIGSEDLQHLLSRLNELRDDFDRAVLSGSEHRIHAAAATLKSVWRWVEKGTQIVKLIAQDEELDPATHRVAQQIGRAQSAMLRQASVFQRALNQLDRHRVHLGGSGLSSSDVNQWLRALSADQLAALAGDVLAQRLAPAFVLGDIALDVADFELVEREREVGVVETLPQASDAPEQATAPIASNDYALAQAWQAQLAGLADAVPLAGLVPSEDFATSAYRLSLLGLLGDPAAHAREGALAELARLPLRLELSGALEAVNGAGVAQISAGRLRRIDPDLSPDSAAPVRDRGEEPTHE
;
A
#
# COMPACT_ATOMS: atom_id res chain seq x y z
N MET A 1 67.00 15.50 -56.71
CA MET A 1 66.61 14.39 -55.81
C MET A 1 65.98 15.03 -54.58
N ALA A 2 64.65 15.17 -54.50
CA ALA A 2 63.70 14.15 -54.01
C ALA A 2 64.05 13.73 -52.57
N ALA A 3 63.19 13.75 -51.53
CA ALA A 3 61.76 14.01 -51.32
C ALA A 3 61.59 14.26 -49.79
N ALA A 4 60.77 15.20 -49.32
CA ALA A 4 59.36 15.06 -48.90
C ALA A 4 59.10 14.51 -47.45
N PHE A 5 58.37 15.35 -46.70
CA PHE A 5 57.31 15.03 -45.71
C PHE A 5 57.62 14.21 -44.44
N SER A 6 57.49 14.84 -43.27
CA SER A 6 56.26 14.70 -42.45
C SER A 6 56.22 15.75 -41.32
N ARG A 7 55.23 16.65 -41.38
CA ARG A 7 54.79 17.55 -40.30
C ARG A 7 53.46 17.00 -39.75
N ASP A 8 53.25 17.26 -38.47
CA ASP A 8 51.96 17.34 -37.77
C ASP A 8 51.13 16.06 -37.58
N THR A 9 51.06 15.62 -36.32
CA THR A 9 49.81 15.23 -35.63
C THR A 9 50.10 15.06 -34.13
N ARG A 10 50.27 16.17 -33.41
CA ARG A 10 49.96 16.22 -31.96
C ARG A 10 48.79 17.17 -31.78
N VAL A 11 47.60 16.66 -32.10
CA VAL A 11 46.33 17.35 -31.91
C VAL A 11 45.94 17.26 -30.43
N SER A 12 46.13 18.39 -29.73
CA SER A 12 45.32 18.95 -28.63
C SER A 12 44.48 18.00 -27.74
N ALA A 13 45.12 17.18 -26.90
CA ALA A 13 44.43 16.44 -25.83
C ALA A 13 44.65 17.02 -24.41
N SER A 14 45.54 18.00 -24.21
CA SER A 14 46.10 18.28 -22.87
C SER A 14 45.31 19.27 -22.00
N ALA A 15 44.76 20.36 -22.53
CA ALA A 15 44.29 21.48 -21.68
C ALA A 15 43.08 21.18 -20.79
N SER A 16 42.40 20.04 -20.98
CA SER A 16 41.16 19.71 -20.27
C SER A 16 41.28 18.51 -19.33
N ASP A 17 42.31 17.69 -19.47
CA ASP A 17 42.66 16.66 -18.48
C ASP A 17 43.32 17.31 -17.25
N ASP A 18 44.07 18.41 -17.46
CA ASP A 18 44.78 19.16 -16.41
C ASP A 18 43.84 19.60 -15.28
N GLY A 19 42.67 20.16 -15.60
CA GLY A 19 41.73 20.63 -14.58
C GLY A 19 41.03 19.51 -13.79
N LEU A 20 40.91 18.30 -14.33
CA LEU A 20 40.34 17.17 -13.58
C LEU A 20 41.40 16.50 -12.70
N GLN A 21 42.65 16.52 -13.17
CA GLN A 21 43.82 16.00 -12.47
C GLN A 21 44.04 16.71 -11.11
N ASP A 22 43.70 17.99 -11.02
CA ASP A 22 43.78 18.80 -9.79
C ASP A 22 42.86 18.30 -8.65
N PHE A 23 41.80 17.54 -8.97
CA PHE A 23 40.91 16.94 -7.98
C PHE A 23 41.41 15.61 -7.43
N LEU A 24 42.46 15.03 -8.04
CA LEU A 24 42.99 13.72 -7.66
C LEU A 24 44.13 13.87 -6.65
N ARG A 25 44.30 12.83 -5.81
CA ARG A 25 45.48 12.74 -4.95
C ARG A 25 46.75 12.61 -5.80
N PRO A 26 47.90 13.12 -5.33
CA PRO A 26 49.18 12.94 -6.02
C PRO A 26 49.46 11.46 -6.31
N GLY A 27 49.92 11.15 -7.52
CA GLY A 27 50.25 9.79 -7.97
C GLY A 27 49.10 9.01 -8.61
N LEU A 28 47.87 9.54 -8.63
CA LEU A 28 46.76 8.98 -9.40
C LEU A 28 46.60 9.75 -10.71
N LEU A 29 46.52 9.06 -11.85
CA LEU A 29 46.23 9.70 -13.14
C LEU A 29 44.75 9.58 -13.49
N VAL A 30 44.18 10.62 -14.09
CA VAL A 30 42.80 10.61 -14.62
C VAL A 30 42.56 9.42 -15.56
N ASN A 31 43.56 9.03 -16.36
CA ASN A 31 43.48 7.92 -17.30
C ASN A 31 43.40 6.54 -16.63
N ASP A 32 43.74 6.44 -15.35
CA ASP A 32 43.82 5.16 -14.62
C ASP A 32 42.55 4.87 -13.81
N ILE A 33 41.52 5.73 -13.90
CA ILE A 33 40.27 5.58 -13.15
C ILE A 33 39.15 5.10 -14.08
N PRO A 34 38.78 3.79 -14.07
CA PRO A 34 37.77 3.25 -14.98
C PRO A 34 36.40 3.92 -14.85
N ALA A 35 36.04 4.35 -13.64
CA ALA A 35 34.78 5.05 -13.37
C ALA A 35 34.64 6.37 -14.14
N LEU A 36 35.76 7.00 -14.55
CA LEU A 36 35.73 8.25 -15.32
C LEU A 36 35.60 8.03 -16.84
N PHE A 37 35.77 6.81 -17.35
CA PHE A 37 35.81 6.58 -18.79
C PHE A 37 34.49 6.94 -19.50
N GLY A 38 33.35 6.59 -18.89
CA GLY A 38 32.04 6.99 -19.41
C GLY A 38 31.85 8.51 -19.42
N LEU A 39 32.21 9.17 -18.33
CA LEU A 39 32.08 10.63 -18.17
C LEU A 39 32.98 11.40 -19.15
N ARG A 40 34.20 10.90 -19.41
CA ARG A 40 35.12 11.50 -20.38
C ARG A 40 34.61 11.36 -21.82
N LYS A 41 33.97 10.24 -22.15
CA LYS A 41 33.28 10.09 -23.45
C LYS A 41 32.10 11.05 -23.59
N ALA A 42 31.41 11.36 -22.49
CA ALA A 42 30.27 12.28 -22.46
C ALA A 42 30.66 13.77 -22.31
N ARG A 43 31.93 14.15 -22.51
CA ARG A 43 32.43 15.49 -22.15
C ARG A 43 31.74 16.64 -22.88
N GLU A 44 31.41 16.47 -24.16
CA GLU A 44 30.68 17.48 -24.92
C GLU A 44 29.26 17.68 -24.39
N LEU A 45 28.59 16.59 -24.01
CA LEU A 45 27.27 16.62 -23.40
C LEU A 45 27.31 17.28 -22.01
N LEU A 46 28.33 16.99 -21.20
CA LEU A 46 28.53 17.64 -19.89
C LEU A 46 28.74 19.16 -20.03
N ARG A 47 29.50 19.59 -21.06
CA ARG A 47 29.67 21.02 -21.37
C ARG A 47 28.36 21.66 -21.79
N ALA A 48 27.58 20.99 -22.65
CA ALA A 48 26.27 21.45 -23.07
C ALA A 48 25.32 21.64 -21.87
N PHE A 49 25.29 20.69 -20.93
CA PHE A 49 24.52 20.85 -19.69
C PHE A 49 25.03 21.95 -18.79
N SER A 50 26.36 22.11 -18.67
CA SER A 50 26.94 23.25 -17.97
C SER A 50 26.46 24.57 -18.59
N THR A 51 26.40 24.68 -19.92
CA THR A 51 25.88 25.87 -20.60
C THR A 51 24.39 26.06 -20.38
N LEU A 52 23.58 24.99 -20.32
CA LEU A 52 22.14 25.10 -20.10
C LEU A 52 21.79 25.54 -18.68
N PHE A 53 22.52 25.04 -17.68
CA PHE A 53 22.21 25.25 -16.26
C PHE A 53 23.06 26.33 -15.57
N HIS A 54 23.96 27.01 -16.28
CA HIS A 54 24.80 28.06 -15.68
C HIS A 54 24.02 29.34 -15.33
N GLY A 55 24.26 29.97 -14.18
CA GLY A 55 23.66 31.26 -13.80
C GLY A 55 22.35 31.13 -13.02
N GLY A 56 21.59 32.22 -12.91
CA GLY A 56 20.33 32.25 -12.15
C GLY A 56 19.18 31.50 -12.83
N GLU A 57 18.19 31.10 -12.04
CA GLU A 57 17.04 30.28 -12.46
C GLU A 57 16.30 30.85 -13.68
N ASP A 58 15.96 32.14 -13.67
CA ASP A 58 15.26 32.79 -14.79
C ASP A 58 16.04 32.66 -16.11
N ALA A 59 17.36 32.84 -16.05
CA ALA A 59 18.21 32.73 -17.23
C ALA A 59 18.30 31.29 -17.73
N VAL A 60 18.21 30.31 -16.82
CA VAL A 60 18.15 28.87 -17.15
C VAL A 60 16.82 28.57 -17.82
N MET A 61 15.71 29.02 -17.25
CA MET A 61 14.37 28.85 -17.83
C MET A 61 14.28 29.41 -19.25
N VAL A 62 14.79 30.61 -19.50
CA VAL A 62 14.77 31.20 -20.86
C VAL A 62 15.63 30.39 -21.84
N ARG A 63 16.81 29.89 -21.44
CA ARG A 63 17.63 29.03 -22.32
C ARG A 63 16.93 27.71 -22.64
N LEU A 64 16.34 27.07 -21.63
CA LEU A 64 15.61 25.82 -21.80
C LEU A 64 14.40 26.02 -22.69
N LEU A 65 13.63 27.10 -22.48
CA LEU A 65 12.52 27.50 -23.32
C LEU A 65 12.95 27.65 -24.78
N VAL A 66 13.96 28.49 -25.04
CA VAL A 66 14.45 28.75 -26.41
C VAL A 66 14.92 27.47 -27.09
N LEU A 67 15.78 26.68 -26.44
CA LEU A 67 16.30 25.45 -27.03
C LEU A 67 15.19 24.43 -27.30
N ARG A 68 14.26 24.25 -26.35
CA ARG A 68 13.14 23.31 -26.45
C ARG A 68 12.22 23.68 -27.61
N THR A 69 11.79 24.94 -27.66
CA THR A 69 10.90 25.42 -28.71
C THR A 69 11.52 25.30 -30.10
N ILE A 70 12.82 25.58 -30.26
CA ILE A 70 13.52 25.36 -31.53
C ILE A 70 13.53 23.87 -31.90
N GLY A 71 13.76 22.99 -30.92
CA GLY A 71 13.82 21.54 -31.10
C GLY A 71 12.47 20.83 -31.32
N GLU A 72 11.36 21.42 -30.89
CA GLU A 72 10.01 20.88 -31.08
C GLU A 72 9.49 21.05 -32.52
N ARG A 73 10.14 21.89 -33.35
CA ARG A 73 9.74 22.12 -34.74
C ARG A 73 10.11 20.92 -35.63
N GLY A 74 9.16 20.00 -35.80
CA GLY A 74 9.37 18.76 -36.57
C GLY A 74 9.48 18.96 -38.09
N ALA A 75 8.44 19.48 -38.74
CA ALA A 75 8.35 19.50 -40.21
C ALA A 75 9.30 20.51 -40.91
N ALA A 76 9.80 21.49 -40.17
CA ALA A 76 10.69 22.55 -40.67
C ALA A 76 11.74 22.89 -39.59
N PRO A 77 12.76 22.06 -39.38
CA PRO A 77 13.66 22.17 -38.22
C PRO A 77 14.61 23.38 -38.27
N ASP A 78 14.64 24.10 -39.39
CA ASP A 78 15.48 25.26 -39.60
C ASP A 78 14.71 26.56 -39.29
N TRP A 79 15.38 27.49 -38.62
CA TRP A 79 14.80 28.75 -38.16
C TRP A 79 15.62 29.94 -38.66
N SER A 80 14.97 30.93 -39.26
CA SER A 80 15.63 32.20 -39.55
C SER A 80 15.71 33.10 -38.28
N PRO A 81 16.67 34.04 -38.22
CA PRO A 81 16.74 35.01 -37.12
C PRO A 81 15.48 35.89 -36.99
N GLN A 82 14.74 36.12 -38.08
CA GLN A 82 13.49 36.86 -38.04
C GLN A 82 12.36 36.01 -37.43
N GLU A 83 12.20 34.76 -37.87
CA GLU A 83 11.21 33.83 -37.31
C GLU A 83 11.42 33.64 -35.79
N LEU A 84 12.67 33.55 -35.33
CA LEU A 84 12.96 33.44 -33.90
C LEU A 84 12.53 34.70 -33.12
N ARG A 85 12.82 35.90 -33.65
CA ARG A 85 12.40 37.15 -33.00
C ARG A 85 10.88 37.31 -32.96
N GLU A 86 10.19 36.89 -34.02
CA GLU A 86 8.72 36.88 -34.07
C GLU A 86 8.13 35.85 -33.09
N HIS A 87 8.70 34.64 -33.03
CA HIS A 87 8.22 33.58 -32.16
C HIS A 87 8.45 33.88 -30.67
N PHE A 88 9.59 34.49 -30.34
CA PHE A 88 9.95 34.89 -28.98
C PHE A 88 9.71 36.39 -28.73
N ALA A 89 8.70 37.00 -29.36
CA ALA A 89 8.42 38.43 -29.21
C ALA A 89 8.13 38.89 -27.76
N TYR A 90 7.83 37.95 -26.86
CA TYR A 90 7.66 38.17 -25.43
C TYR A 90 8.99 38.18 -24.64
N VAL A 91 10.12 37.88 -25.28
CA VAL A 91 11.46 37.93 -24.70
C VAL A 91 12.16 39.19 -25.20
N ASP A 92 12.87 39.90 -24.31
CA ASP A 92 13.71 41.03 -24.71
C ASP A 92 14.71 40.62 -25.80
N ALA A 93 14.79 41.41 -26.88
CA ALA A 93 15.58 41.08 -28.06
C ALA A 93 17.08 40.90 -27.75
N THR A 94 17.64 41.75 -26.89
CA THR A 94 19.07 41.68 -26.52
C THR A 94 19.35 40.41 -25.71
N LYS A 95 18.44 40.07 -24.79
CA LYS A 95 18.54 38.82 -24.02
C LYS A 95 18.39 37.59 -24.91
N LEU A 96 17.45 37.61 -25.86
CA LEU A 96 17.26 36.53 -26.82
C LEU A 96 18.52 36.30 -27.67
N ASP A 97 19.10 37.36 -28.23
CA ASP A 97 20.34 37.27 -29.02
C ASP A 97 21.51 36.73 -28.18
N THR A 98 21.59 37.14 -26.91
CA THR A 98 22.59 36.61 -25.95
C THR A 98 22.39 35.11 -25.72
N VAL A 99 21.14 34.66 -25.58
CA VAL A 99 20.81 33.24 -25.39
C VAL A 99 21.15 32.44 -26.64
N LEU A 100 20.73 32.90 -27.83
CA LEU A 100 21.03 32.24 -29.11
C LEU A 100 22.54 32.16 -29.36
N GLY A 101 23.27 33.25 -29.08
CA GLY A 101 24.72 33.30 -29.16
C GLY A 101 25.38 32.25 -28.25
N ARG A 102 24.99 32.19 -26.98
CA ARG A 102 25.52 31.20 -26.03
C ARG A 102 25.21 29.77 -26.42
N LEU A 103 23.97 29.49 -26.86
CA LEU A 103 23.59 28.16 -27.32
C LEU A 103 24.39 27.74 -28.56
N ARG A 104 24.65 28.68 -29.48
CA ARG A 104 25.50 28.43 -30.66
C ARG A 104 26.96 28.20 -30.29
N GLU A 105 27.56 29.07 -29.48
CA GLU A 105 28.97 29.03 -29.10
C GLU A 105 29.35 27.75 -28.34
N ASN A 106 28.40 27.19 -27.59
CA ASN A 106 28.59 25.95 -26.83
C ASN A 106 28.03 24.71 -27.54
N GLY A 107 27.77 24.82 -28.85
CA GLY A 107 27.47 23.66 -29.69
C GLY A 107 26.08 23.06 -29.49
N LEU A 108 25.13 23.76 -28.87
CA LEU A 108 23.72 23.34 -28.76
C LEU A 108 22.91 23.69 -30.02
N LEU A 109 23.23 24.84 -30.63
CA LEU A 109 22.68 25.25 -31.93
C LEU A 109 23.78 25.23 -32.99
N ALA A 110 23.41 24.79 -34.20
CA ALA A 110 24.21 24.93 -35.40
C ALA A 110 23.69 26.08 -36.24
N TRP A 111 24.61 26.90 -36.75
CA TRP A 111 24.32 27.94 -37.73
C TRP A 111 24.75 27.45 -39.11
N ASP A 112 23.83 27.45 -40.06
CA ASP A 112 24.12 27.21 -41.46
C ASP A 112 24.43 28.54 -42.16
N GLY A 113 25.68 28.70 -42.60
CA GLY A 113 26.15 29.90 -43.29
C GLY A 113 25.56 30.09 -44.69
N GLU A 114 25.13 29.01 -45.36
CA GLU A 114 24.58 29.08 -46.72
C GLU A 114 23.12 29.54 -46.68
N THR A 115 22.33 28.93 -45.80
CA THR A 115 20.90 29.23 -45.68
C THR A 115 20.58 30.33 -44.66
N GLN A 116 21.58 30.77 -43.87
CA GLN A 116 21.44 31.75 -42.78
C GLN A 116 20.37 31.34 -41.77
N ARG A 117 20.38 30.06 -41.37
CA ARG A 117 19.40 29.47 -40.46
C ARG A 117 20.05 28.76 -39.27
N TYR A 118 19.33 28.80 -38.16
CA TYR A 118 19.61 28.02 -36.96
C TYR A 118 18.93 26.67 -37.04
N ARG A 119 19.60 25.63 -36.54
CA ARG A 119 19.00 24.33 -36.24
C ARG A 119 19.61 23.75 -34.99
N VAL A 120 18.93 22.81 -34.35
CA VAL A 120 19.51 22.08 -33.22
C VAL A 120 20.67 21.20 -33.71
N SER A 121 21.81 21.25 -33.00
CA SER A 121 22.96 20.40 -33.30
C SER A 121 22.73 18.94 -32.84
N PRO A 122 23.60 17.98 -33.20
CA PRO A 122 23.53 16.63 -32.65
C PRO A 122 23.62 16.59 -31.11
N VAL A 123 24.54 17.36 -30.52
CA VAL A 123 24.70 17.46 -29.05
C VAL A 123 23.50 18.16 -28.42
N GLY A 124 22.96 19.19 -29.07
CA GLY A 124 21.74 19.86 -28.64
C GLY A 124 20.52 18.93 -28.64
N ARG A 125 20.42 18.03 -29.62
CA ARG A 125 19.37 16.99 -29.64
C ARG A 125 19.53 16.00 -28.51
N GLN A 126 20.75 15.52 -28.25
CA GLN A 126 21.02 14.64 -27.10
C GLN A 126 20.66 15.30 -25.78
N ALA A 127 21.04 16.57 -25.60
CA ALA A 127 20.67 17.36 -24.43
C ALA A 127 19.15 17.51 -24.29
N LEU A 128 18.44 17.80 -25.39
CA LEU A 128 16.98 17.86 -25.40
C LEU A 128 16.34 16.52 -25.06
N SER A 129 16.82 15.40 -25.60
CA SER A 129 16.29 14.07 -25.26
C SER A 129 16.45 13.76 -23.77
N ALA A 130 17.61 14.07 -23.19
CA ALA A 130 17.85 13.89 -21.77
C ALA A 130 17.02 14.86 -20.91
N LEU A 131 16.82 16.11 -21.35
CA LEU A 131 15.90 17.05 -20.70
C LEU A 131 14.45 16.58 -20.76
N SER A 132 13.98 16.10 -21.91
CA SER A 132 12.65 15.52 -22.05
C SER A 132 12.45 14.37 -21.08
N LEU A 133 13.47 13.53 -20.90
CA LEU A 133 13.45 12.47 -19.91
C LEU A 133 13.34 13.03 -18.47
N LEU A 134 14.18 14.00 -18.10
CA LEU A 134 14.13 14.64 -16.77
C LEU A 134 12.77 15.32 -16.48
N LEU A 135 12.17 15.95 -17.48
CA LEU A 135 10.88 16.61 -17.36
C LEU A 135 9.72 15.61 -17.25
N GLN A 136 9.85 14.40 -17.81
CA GLN A 136 8.87 13.33 -17.62
C GLN A 136 8.84 12.83 -16.16
N PHE A 137 9.92 13.00 -15.38
CA PHE A 137 9.97 12.61 -13.97
C PHE A 137 9.35 13.62 -13.00
N GLN A 138 8.93 14.80 -13.47
CA GLN A 138 8.33 15.84 -12.60
C GLN A 138 6.87 15.54 -12.22
N GLY A 139 6.24 14.53 -12.81
CA GLY A 139 4.89 14.08 -12.48
C GLY A 139 4.87 13.05 -11.36
N ASP A 140 4.11 13.32 -10.29
CA ASP A 140 3.81 12.31 -9.26
C ASP A 140 3.10 11.10 -9.89
N GLY A 141 3.79 9.96 -9.94
CA GLY A 141 3.29 8.70 -10.50
C GLY A 141 3.90 8.27 -11.84
N ASP A 142 4.75 9.10 -12.47
CA ASP A 142 5.32 8.82 -13.80
C ASP A 142 6.63 8.02 -13.77
N GLU A 143 7.31 7.94 -12.63
CA GLU A 143 8.57 7.20 -12.49
C GLU A 143 8.41 5.69 -12.71
N LEU A 144 7.37 5.07 -12.12
CA LEU A 144 7.06 3.66 -12.37
C LEU A 144 6.61 3.40 -13.81
N ALA A 145 5.93 4.36 -14.43
CA ALA A 145 5.56 4.28 -15.84
C ALA A 145 6.80 4.19 -16.71
N TYR A 146 7.78 5.05 -16.43
CA TYR A 146 9.05 5.09 -17.15
C TYR A 146 9.89 3.83 -16.95
N VAL A 147 10.10 3.40 -15.71
CA VAL A 147 10.88 2.18 -15.43
C VAL A 147 10.23 0.96 -16.07
N THR A 148 8.91 0.85 -16.01
CA THR A 148 8.18 -0.23 -16.67
C THR A 148 8.30 -0.15 -18.20
N ALA A 149 8.33 1.05 -18.79
CA ALA A 149 8.53 1.25 -20.21
C ALA A 149 9.97 0.92 -20.66
N GLN A 150 10.99 1.27 -19.85
CA GLN A 150 12.37 0.89 -20.11
C GLN A 150 12.56 -0.62 -20.06
N ILE A 151 12.01 -1.30 -19.05
CA ILE A 151 12.10 -2.76 -18.95
C ILE A 151 11.38 -3.40 -20.16
N ALA A 152 10.23 -2.88 -20.58
CA ALA A 152 9.53 -3.35 -21.78
C ALA A 152 10.34 -3.12 -23.08
N ALA A 153 11.04 -2.00 -23.20
CA ALA A 153 11.92 -1.72 -24.34
C ALA A 153 13.20 -2.59 -24.33
N GLY A 154 13.75 -2.86 -23.14
CA GLY A 154 14.87 -3.78 -22.93
C GLY A 154 14.51 -5.22 -23.28
N GLU A 155 13.30 -5.66 -22.96
CA GLU A 155 12.78 -6.98 -23.34
C GLU A 155 12.69 -7.14 -24.87
N ALA A 156 12.10 -6.17 -25.57
CA ALA A 156 12.01 -6.16 -27.04
C ALA A 156 13.38 -6.18 -27.75
N THR A 157 14.46 -5.82 -27.06
CA THR A 157 15.83 -5.80 -27.58
C THR A 157 16.72 -6.91 -27.00
N GLY A 158 16.15 -7.81 -26.16
CA GLY A 158 16.85 -8.93 -25.52
C GLY A 158 17.90 -8.51 -24.49
N ARG A 159 17.80 -7.29 -23.94
CA ARG A 159 18.72 -6.75 -22.93
C ARG A 159 17.95 -6.05 -21.83
N ILE A 160 17.62 -6.79 -20.79
CA ILE A 160 17.03 -6.23 -19.58
C ILE A 160 18.17 -5.77 -18.68
N GLY A 161 18.25 -4.46 -18.41
CA GLY A 161 19.23 -3.90 -17.50
C GLY A 161 18.96 -4.34 -16.06
N SER A 162 19.97 -4.93 -15.39
CA SER A 162 19.90 -5.23 -13.96
C SER A 162 19.55 -3.97 -13.14
N GLU A 163 20.07 -2.82 -13.55
CA GLU A 163 19.85 -1.52 -12.91
C GLU A 163 18.38 -1.09 -12.94
N ASP A 164 17.68 -1.29 -14.07
CA ASP A 164 16.26 -0.94 -14.20
C ASP A 164 15.38 -1.80 -13.27
N LEU A 165 15.72 -3.08 -13.11
CA LEU A 165 15.02 -3.98 -12.19
C LEU A 165 15.29 -3.62 -10.73
N GLN A 166 16.52 -3.24 -10.38
CA GLN A 166 16.86 -2.74 -9.05
C GLN A 166 16.15 -1.43 -8.73
N HIS A 167 16.05 -0.53 -9.71
CA HIS A 167 15.33 0.72 -9.56
C HIS A 167 13.83 0.48 -9.35
N LEU A 168 13.21 -0.40 -10.16
CA LEU A 168 11.83 -0.83 -9.96
C LEU A 168 11.62 -1.38 -8.55
N LEU A 169 12.51 -2.27 -8.09
CA LEU A 169 12.42 -2.86 -6.77
C LEU A 169 12.51 -1.81 -5.65
N SER A 170 13.44 -0.85 -5.73
CA SER A 170 13.54 0.25 -4.76
C SER A 170 12.22 1.01 -4.68
N ARG A 171 11.70 1.42 -5.84
CA ARG A 171 10.49 2.22 -5.91
C ARG A 171 9.25 1.50 -5.37
N LEU A 172 9.12 0.20 -5.64
CA LEU A 172 8.04 -0.62 -5.10
C LEU A 172 8.13 -0.77 -3.58
N ASN A 173 9.34 -0.84 -3.01
CA ASN A 173 9.53 -0.89 -1.56
C ASN A 173 9.26 0.47 -0.91
N GLU A 174 9.70 1.58 -1.50
CA GLU A 174 9.38 2.93 -1.02
C GLU A 174 7.88 3.17 -0.94
N LEU A 175 7.15 2.87 -2.03
CA LEU A 175 5.70 3.00 -2.05
C LEU A 175 5.03 2.14 -0.99
N ARG A 176 5.48 0.90 -0.80
CA ARG A 176 4.97 0.02 0.27
C ARG A 176 5.16 0.68 1.63
N ASP A 177 6.34 1.20 1.91
CA ASP A 177 6.67 1.80 3.20
C ASP A 177 5.86 3.10 3.44
N ASP A 178 5.64 3.91 2.41
CA ASP A 178 4.77 5.10 2.46
C ASP A 178 3.31 4.72 2.72
N PHE A 179 2.84 3.65 2.08
CA PHE A 179 1.50 3.11 2.30
C PHE A 179 1.30 2.62 3.73
N ASP A 180 2.26 1.88 4.29
CA ASP A 180 2.21 1.43 5.68
C ASP A 180 2.18 2.62 6.64
N ARG A 181 3.01 3.63 6.41
CA ARG A 181 3.04 4.87 7.22
C ARG A 181 1.72 5.64 7.14
N ALA A 182 1.08 5.70 5.97
CA ALA A 182 -0.20 6.36 5.81
C ALA A 182 -1.29 5.68 6.65
N VAL A 183 -1.39 4.35 6.59
CA VAL A 183 -2.34 3.56 7.39
C VAL A 183 -2.05 3.71 8.89
N LEU A 184 -0.78 3.56 9.30
CA LEU A 184 -0.37 3.68 10.71
C LEU A 184 -0.62 5.09 11.28
N SER A 185 -0.57 6.12 10.45
CA SER A 185 -0.81 7.49 10.90
C SER A 185 -2.25 7.75 11.33
N GLY A 186 -3.22 6.95 10.85
CA GLY A 186 -4.65 7.18 11.05
C GLY A 186 -5.18 8.49 10.45
N SER A 187 -4.35 9.25 9.73
CA SER A 187 -4.75 10.52 9.11
C SER A 187 -5.59 10.25 7.87
N GLU A 188 -6.85 10.65 7.91
CA GLU A 188 -7.79 10.54 6.78
C GLU A 188 -7.19 11.13 5.49
N HIS A 189 -6.64 12.35 5.55
CA HIS A 189 -6.00 12.98 4.39
C HIS A 189 -4.85 12.14 3.82
N ARG A 190 -3.96 11.61 4.67
CA ARG A 190 -2.84 10.75 4.22
C ARG A 190 -3.33 9.43 3.65
N ILE A 191 -4.36 8.84 4.25
CA ILE A 191 -4.97 7.58 3.78
C ILE A 191 -5.61 7.78 2.41
N HIS A 192 -6.35 8.88 2.19
CA HIS A 192 -6.92 9.20 0.88
C HIS A 192 -5.87 9.52 -0.19
N ALA A 193 -4.85 10.31 0.16
CA ALA A 193 -3.74 10.62 -0.75
C ALA A 193 -3.00 9.34 -1.17
N ALA A 194 -2.64 8.49 -0.20
CA ALA A 194 -2.00 7.21 -0.47
C ALA A 194 -2.87 6.25 -1.30
N ALA A 195 -4.19 6.21 -1.06
CA ALA A 195 -5.12 5.42 -1.86
C ALA A 195 -5.22 5.92 -3.31
N ALA A 196 -5.20 7.25 -3.53
CA ALA A 196 -5.15 7.82 -4.87
C ALA A 196 -3.84 7.46 -5.60
N THR A 197 -2.70 7.55 -4.91
CA THR A 197 -1.39 7.13 -5.43
C THR A 197 -1.36 5.64 -5.77
N LEU A 198 -1.90 4.77 -4.91
CA LEU A 198 -1.99 3.33 -5.19
C LEU A 198 -2.79 3.06 -6.48
N LYS A 199 -3.92 3.75 -6.67
CA LYS A 199 -4.76 3.61 -7.86
C LYS A 199 -4.06 4.08 -9.14
N SER A 200 -3.31 5.18 -9.10
CA SER A 200 -2.57 5.67 -10.28
C SER A 200 -1.41 4.75 -10.66
N VAL A 201 -0.75 4.17 -9.67
CA VAL A 201 0.39 3.26 -9.82
C VAL A 201 -0.02 1.85 -10.26
N TRP A 202 -1.24 1.42 -9.93
CA TRP A 202 -1.72 0.05 -10.14
C TRP A 202 -1.55 -0.48 -11.56
N ARG A 203 -1.88 0.33 -12.56
CA ARG A 203 -1.75 0.00 -13.98
C ARG A 203 -0.32 -0.40 -14.36
N TRP A 204 0.68 0.24 -13.74
CA TRP A 204 2.09 -0.03 -14.00
C TRP A 204 2.59 -1.25 -13.25
N VAL A 205 2.08 -1.49 -12.04
CA VAL A 205 2.36 -2.72 -11.28
C VAL A 205 1.86 -3.96 -12.02
N GLU A 206 0.67 -3.92 -12.62
CA GLU A 206 0.14 -5.02 -13.44
C GLU A 206 1.01 -5.28 -14.68
N LYS A 207 1.41 -4.23 -15.38
CA LYS A 207 2.30 -4.34 -16.55
C LYS A 207 3.69 -4.86 -16.15
N GLY A 208 4.26 -4.38 -15.05
CA GLY A 208 5.50 -4.90 -14.48
C GLY A 208 5.40 -6.37 -14.07
N THR A 209 4.25 -6.82 -13.58
CA THR A 209 4.00 -8.24 -13.24
C THR A 209 4.09 -9.14 -14.47
N GLN A 210 3.56 -8.71 -15.62
CA GLN A 210 3.66 -9.45 -16.88
C GLN A 210 5.12 -9.59 -17.31
N ILE A 211 5.88 -8.51 -17.24
CA ILE A 211 7.29 -8.50 -17.63
C ILE A 211 8.13 -9.38 -16.69
N VAL A 212 7.92 -9.29 -15.37
CA VAL A 212 8.62 -10.12 -14.39
C VAL A 212 8.31 -11.61 -14.58
N LYS A 213 7.08 -11.97 -14.99
CA LYS A 213 6.73 -13.36 -15.32
C LYS A 213 7.49 -13.88 -16.53
N LEU A 214 7.65 -13.05 -17.57
CA LEU A 214 8.44 -13.41 -18.76
C LEU A 214 9.92 -13.60 -18.40
N ILE A 215 10.49 -12.68 -17.62
CA ILE A 215 11.86 -12.78 -17.10
C ILE A 215 12.06 -14.04 -16.25
N ALA A 216 11.06 -14.40 -15.42
CA ALA A 216 11.15 -15.58 -14.58
C ALA A 216 11.04 -16.91 -15.35
N GLN A 217 10.57 -16.87 -16.59
CA GLN A 217 10.41 -18.04 -17.46
C GLN A 217 11.60 -18.25 -18.43
N ASP A 218 12.48 -17.25 -18.56
CA ASP A 218 13.65 -17.30 -19.43
C ASP A 218 14.83 -17.95 -18.70
N GLU A 219 15.15 -19.20 -19.04
CA GLU A 219 16.22 -20.00 -18.40
C GLU A 219 17.65 -19.55 -18.79
N GLU A 220 17.82 -18.65 -19.77
CA GLU A 220 19.13 -18.18 -20.23
C GLU A 220 19.64 -16.93 -19.48
N LEU A 221 18.86 -16.38 -18.56
CA LEU A 221 19.23 -15.18 -17.80
C LEU A 221 20.18 -15.45 -16.62
N ASP A 222 20.96 -14.43 -16.25
CA ASP A 222 21.85 -14.48 -15.08
C ASP A 222 21.06 -14.75 -13.78
N PRO A 223 21.49 -15.70 -12.92
CA PRO A 223 20.96 -15.93 -11.57
C PRO A 223 20.77 -14.67 -10.70
N ALA A 224 21.53 -13.59 -10.91
CA ALA A 224 21.31 -12.33 -10.21
C ALA A 224 19.99 -11.65 -10.65
N THR A 225 19.72 -11.60 -11.95
CA THR A 225 18.50 -11.03 -12.54
C THR A 225 17.25 -11.79 -12.10
N HIS A 226 17.32 -13.12 -12.06
CA HIS A 226 16.21 -13.95 -11.53
C HIS A 226 15.87 -13.66 -10.07
N ARG A 227 16.89 -13.42 -9.22
CA ARG A 227 16.66 -13.07 -7.82
C ARG A 227 15.95 -11.72 -7.67
N VAL A 228 16.35 -10.72 -8.45
CA VAL A 228 15.69 -9.40 -8.44
C VAL A 228 14.25 -9.53 -8.92
N ALA A 229 14.00 -10.31 -9.99
CA ALA A 229 12.64 -10.59 -10.48
C ALA A 229 11.75 -11.22 -9.40
N GLN A 230 12.26 -12.21 -8.65
CA GLN A 230 11.52 -12.81 -7.52
C GLN A 230 11.25 -11.80 -6.39
N GLN A 231 12.21 -10.94 -6.06
CA GLN A 231 12.03 -9.89 -5.05
C GLN A 231 10.97 -8.88 -5.48
N ILE A 232 10.95 -8.49 -6.76
CA ILE A 232 9.90 -7.64 -7.32
C ILE A 232 8.53 -8.32 -7.15
N GLY A 233 8.39 -9.61 -7.50
CA GLY A 233 7.14 -10.34 -7.32
C GLY A 233 6.65 -10.41 -5.86
N ARG A 234 7.58 -10.50 -4.90
CA ARG A 234 7.26 -10.44 -3.46
C ARG A 234 6.79 -9.05 -3.03
N ALA A 235 7.46 -7.99 -3.47
CA ALA A 235 7.07 -6.61 -3.20
C ALA A 235 5.68 -6.29 -3.77
N GLN A 236 5.39 -6.73 -5.01
CA GLN A 236 4.08 -6.62 -5.63
C GLN A 236 3.01 -7.34 -4.81
N SER A 237 3.26 -8.58 -4.42
CA SER A 237 2.31 -9.36 -3.59
C SER A 237 2.03 -8.70 -2.24
N ALA A 238 3.02 -8.01 -1.65
CA ALA A 238 2.83 -7.24 -0.43
C ALA A 238 1.92 -6.03 -0.64
N MET A 239 2.11 -5.28 -1.74
CA MET A 239 1.22 -4.16 -2.10
C MET A 239 -0.22 -4.62 -2.36
N LEU A 240 -0.43 -5.77 -3.01
CA LEU A 240 -1.79 -6.34 -3.19
C LEU A 240 -2.50 -6.53 -1.85
N ARG A 241 -1.78 -7.01 -0.83
CA ARG A 241 -2.34 -7.18 0.52
C ARG A 241 -2.60 -5.84 1.20
N GLN A 242 -1.74 -4.85 1.02
CA GLN A 242 -1.96 -3.50 1.55
C GLN A 242 -3.18 -2.81 0.94
N ALA A 243 -3.50 -3.07 -0.33
CA ALA A 243 -4.72 -2.53 -0.95
C ALA A 243 -5.98 -2.91 -0.16
N SER A 244 -6.07 -4.17 0.31
CA SER A 244 -7.16 -4.60 1.19
C SER A 244 -7.14 -3.92 2.57
N VAL A 245 -5.95 -3.59 3.09
CA VAL A 245 -5.82 -2.83 4.34
C VAL A 245 -6.35 -1.40 4.16
N PHE A 246 -5.99 -0.72 3.07
CA PHE A 246 -6.55 0.60 2.74
C PHE A 246 -8.06 0.58 2.61
N GLN A 247 -8.63 -0.41 1.92
CA GLN A 247 -10.08 -0.50 1.78
C GLN A 247 -10.78 -0.62 3.14
N ARG A 248 -10.19 -1.38 4.08
CA ARG A 248 -10.71 -1.47 5.44
C ARG A 248 -10.55 -0.15 6.22
N ALA A 249 -9.41 0.52 6.07
CA ALA A 249 -9.17 1.81 6.71
C ALA A 249 -10.15 2.88 6.20
N LEU A 250 -10.36 2.95 4.88
CA LEU A 250 -11.35 3.83 4.26
C LEU A 250 -12.78 3.52 4.74
N ASN A 251 -13.18 2.24 4.75
CA ASN A 251 -14.48 1.84 5.28
C ASN A 251 -14.64 2.17 6.78
N GLN A 252 -13.55 2.19 7.55
CA GLN A 252 -13.58 2.61 8.95
C GLN A 252 -13.75 4.13 9.07
N LEU A 253 -13.04 4.91 8.25
CA LEU A 253 -13.22 6.36 8.17
C LEU A 253 -14.66 6.73 7.77
N ASP A 254 -15.20 6.04 6.77
CA ASP A 254 -16.59 6.22 6.33
C ASP A 254 -17.59 5.88 7.44
N ARG A 255 -17.35 4.81 8.21
CA ARG A 255 -18.18 4.47 9.38
C ARG A 255 -18.12 5.50 10.50
N HIS A 256 -17.00 6.20 10.65
CA HIS A 256 -16.83 7.26 11.65
C HIS A 256 -17.35 8.63 11.15
N ARG A 257 -17.85 8.69 9.91
CA ARG A 257 -18.41 9.92 9.34
C ARG A 257 -19.76 10.22 9.98
N VAL A 258 -19.94 11.46 10.44
CA VAL A 258 -21.22 11.89 11.02
C VAL A 258 -22.17 12.23 9.88
N HIS A 259 -23.11 11.34 9.57
CA HIS A 259 -24.06 11.55 8.48
C HIS A 259 -25.12 12.60 8.86
N LEU A 260 -24.99 13.83 8.32
CA LEU A 260 -26.01 14.88 8.41
C LEU A 260 -26.71 15.02 7.05
N GLY A 261 -27.84 14.35 6.85
CA GLY A 261 -28.54 14.34 5.57
C GLY A 261 -27.76 13.60 4.47
N GLY A 262 -27.76 14.13 3.23
CA GLY A 262 -27.14 13.49 2.06
C GLY A 262 -25.59 13.54 2.02
N SER A 263 -24.97 14.37 2.86
CA SER A 263 -23.52 14.53 2.97
C SER A 263 -23.09 14.35 4.43
N GLY A 264 -22.29 13.34 4.73
CA GLY A 264 -21.69 13.23 6.06
C GLY A 264 -20.54 14.21 6.27
N LEU A 265 -20.32 14.61 7.52
CA LEU A 265 -19.15 15.37 7.98
C LEU A 265 -18.04 14.42 8.37
N SER A 266 -16.84 14.62 7.80
CA SER A 266 -15.64 13.89 8.17
C SER A 266 -14.77 14.65 9.18
N SER A 267 -13.78 13.97 9.76
CA SER A 267 -12.81 14.63 10.65
C SER A 267 -11.95 15.65 9.90
N SER A 268 -11.68 15.39 8.62
CA SER A 268 -10.99 16.35 7.75
C SER A 268 -11.82 17.60 7.48
N ASP A 269 -13.13 17.46 7.27
CA ASP A 269 -14.03 18.60 7.09
C ASP A 269 -14.05 19.50 8.34
N VAL A 270 -14.13 18.87 9.52
CA VAL A 270 -14.09 19.58 10.81
C VAL A 270 -12.74 20.30 10.99
N ASN A 271 -11.62 19.64 10.70
CA ASN A 271 -10.30 20.25 10.79
C ASN A 271 -10.12 21.41 9.81
N GLN A 272 -10.63 21.30 8.58
CA GLN A 272 -10.58 22.36 7.59
C GLN A 272 -11.41 23.55 8.02
N TRP A 273 -12.62 23.31 8.53
CA TRP A 273 -13.46 24.35 9.10
C TRP A 273 -12.78 25.06 10.28
N LEU A 274 -12.22 24.30 11.24
CA LEU A 274 -11.48 24.87 12.38
C LEU A 274 -10.30 25.74 11.94
N ARG A 275 -9.58 25.35 10.88
CA ARG A 275 -8.47 26.15 10.32
C ARG A 275 -8.90 27.45 9.65
N ALA A 276 -10.15 27.53 9.20
CA ALA A 276 -10.71 28.73 8.57
C ALA A 276 -11.23 29.76 9.59
N LEU A 277 -11.36 29.38 10.88
CA LEU A 277 -11.83 30.26 11.94
C LEU A 277 -10.73 31.20 12.44
N SER A 278 -11.12 32.39 12.90
CA SER A 278 -10.20 33.31 13.57
C SER A 278 -9.85 32.83 14.99
N ALA A 279 -8.78 33.40 15.57
CA ALA A 279 -8.39 33.09 16.95
C ALA A 279 -9.53 33.34 17.96
N ASP A 280 -10.29 34.43 17.79
CA ASP A 280 -11.44 34.75 18.65
C ASP A 280 -12.58 33.73 18.52
N GLN A 281 -12.85 33.26 17.30
CA GLN A 281 -13.87 32.24 17.05
C GLN A 281 -13.47 30.88 17.65
N LEU A 282 -12.19 30.50 17.51
CA LEU A 282 -11.65 29.30 18.14
C LEU A 282 -11.71 29.37 19.67
N ALA A 283 -11.40 30.54 20.25
CA ALA A 283 -11.48 30.77 21.69
C ALA A 283 -12.92 30.65 22.21
N ALA A 284 -13.89 31.18 21.47
CA ALA A 284 -15.31 31.04 21.80
C ALA A 284 -15.78 29.57 21.78
N LEU A 285 -15.32 28.77 20.81
CA LEU A 285 -15.60 27.33 20.72
C LEU A 285 -15.02 26.53 21.90
N ALA A 286 -13.88 26.95 22.43
CA ALA A 286 -13.22 26.28 23.56
C ALA A 286 -13.77 26.68 24.94
N GLY A 287 -14.63 27.70 25.02
CA GLY A 287 -15.08 28.32 26.26
C GLY A 287 -15.65 27.33 27.29
N ASP A 288 -16.56 26.45 26.87
CA ASP A 288 -17.20 25.46 27.75
C ASP A 288 -16.38 24.17 27.91
N VAL A 289 -15.44 23.90 27.01
CA VAL A 289 -14.58 22.69 27.03
C VAL A 289 -13.48 22.83 28.09
N LEU A 290 -13.02 24.06 28.33
CA LEU A 290 -12.03 24.38 29.36
C LEU A 290 -12.63 24.52 30.77
N ALA A 291 -13.95 24.36 30.91
CA ALA A 291 -14.57 24.26 32.21
C ALA A 291 -14.05 23.01 32.93
N GLN A 292 -13.11 23.18 33.85
CA GLN A 292 -12.74 22.13 34.79
C GLN A 292 -14.00 21.74 35.54
N ARG A 293 -14.54 20.54 35.28
CA ARG A 293 -15.48 19.95 36.23
C ARG A 293 -14.68 19.74 37.51
N LEU A 294 -14.98 20.53 38.54
CA LEU A 294 -14.65 20.09 39.90
C LEU A 294 -15.40 18.77 40.09
N ALA A 295 -14.70 17.65 39.93
CA ALA A 295 -15.18 16.40 40.48
C ALA A 295 -15.23 16.62 42.00
N PRO A 296 -16.40 16.58 42.65
CA PRO A 296 -16.45 16.69 44.10
C PRO A 296 -15.65 15.50 44.66
N ALA A 297 -14.48 15.77 45.22
CA ALA A 297 -13.56 14.75 45.76
C ALA A 297 -14.14 13.97 46.96
N PHE A 298 -15.35 14.35 47.40
CA PHE A 298 -16.09 13.78 48.52
C PHE A 298 -17.19 12.80 48.08
N VAL A 299 -17.36 12.58 46.77
CA VAL A 299 -18.27 11.54 46.26
C VAL A 299 -17.42 10.41 45.70
N LEU A 300 -17.18 9.39 46.52
CA LEU A 300 -16.76 8.08 46.00
C LEU A 300 -17.85 7.63 45.04
N GLY A 301 -17.51 7.40 43.77
CA GLY A 301 -18.48 7.06 42.73
C GLY A 301 -19.36 5.87 43.11
N ASP A 302 -18.78 4.92 43.84
CA ASP A 302 -19.46 3.74 44.37
C ASP A 302 -20.55 4.12 45.39
N ILE A 303 -20.29 5.07 46.29
CA ILE A 303 -21.28 5.53 47.28
C ILE A 303 -22.40 6.32 46.59
N ALA A 304 -22.08 7.15 45.58
CA ALA A 304 -23.12 7.83 44.82
C ALA A 304 -24.00 6.86 44.02
N LEU A 305 -23.41 5.80 43.48
CA LEU A 305 -24.15 4.75 42.80
C LEU A 305 -25.07 4.03 43.77
N ASP A 306 -24.57 3.59 44.94
CA ASP A 306 -25.36 2.90 45.96
C ASP A 306 -26.51 3.77 46.48
N VAL A 307 -26.25 5.05 46.76
CA VAL A 307 -27.29 6.00 47.20
C VAL A 307 -28.32 6.26 46.09
N ALA A 308 -27.87 6.37 44.84
CA ALA A 308 -28.78 6.58 43.72
C ALA A 308 -29.66 5.34 43.47
N ASP A 309 -29.09 4.13 43.57
CA ASP A 309 -29.83 2.87 43.39
C ASP A 309 -30.88 2.70 44.50
N PHE A 310 -30.51 3.01 45.75
CA PHE A 310 -31.47 3.02 46.87
C PHE A 310 -32.60 4.04 46.66
N GLU A 311 -32.28 5.31 46.38
CA GLU A 311 -33.27 6.39 46.28
C GLU A 311 -34.19 6.26 45.05
N LEU A 312 -33.68 5.75 43.92
CA LEU A 312 -34.43 5.66 42.66
C LEU A 312 -35.07 4.29 42.42
N VAL A 313 -34.52 3.22 42.98
CA VAL A 313 -35.01 1.84 42.72
C VAL A 313 -35.66 1.25 43.96
N GLU A 314 -34.98 1.22 45.10
CA GLU A 314 -35.51 0.57 46.30
C GLU A 314 -36.62 1.39 46.97
N ARG A 315 -36.43 2.70 47.12
CA ARG A 315 -37.42 3.59 47.75
C ARG A 315 -38.71 3.69 46.93
N GLU A 316 -38.62 3.69 45.60
CA GLU A 316 -39.80 3.63 44.73
C GLU A 316 -40.48 2.25 44.77
N ARG A 317 -39.71 1.15 44.92
CA ARG A 317 -40.27 -0.19 45.13
C ARG A 317 -41.04 -0.29 46.44
N GLU A 318 -40.53 0.26 47.54
CA GLU A 318 -41.21 0.24 48.84
C GLU A 318 -42.56 0.98 48.82
N VAL A 319 -42.66 2.09 48.08
CA VAL A 319 -43.92 2.85 47.93
C VAL A 319 -44.99 2.06 47.14
N GLY A 320 -44.56 1.09 46.31
CA GLY A 320 -45.44 0.25 45.50
C GLY A 320 -45.97 -1.02 46.19
N VAL A 321 -45.47 -1.38 47.38
CA VAL A 321 -45.92 -2.56 48.10
C VAL A 321 -46.98 -2.19 49.13
N VAL A 322 -48.25 -2.40 48.78
CA VAL A 322 -49.31 -2.54 49.79
C VAL A 322 -49.08 -3.89 50.48
N GLU A 323 -48.31 -3.90 51.56
CA GLU A 323 -48.17 -5.08 52.41
C GLU A 323 -49.43 -5.28 53.25
N THR A 324 -50.40 -6.01 52.69
CA THR A 324 -51.27 -6.83 53.55
C THR A 324 -50.61 -8.19 53.67
N LEU A 325 -50.00 -8.45 54.83
CA LEU A 325 -49.42 -9.75 55.13
C LEU A 325 -50.55 -10.80 55.13
N PRO A 326 -50.43 -11.90 54.35
CA PRO A 326 -51.34 -13.03 54.50
C PRO A 326 -51.22 -13.60 55.92
N GLN A 327 -52.31 -14.14 56.46
CA GLN A 327 -52.31 -14.74 57.80
C GLN A 327 -51.26 -15.86 57.90
N ALA A 328 -50.58 -15.92 59.04
CA ALA A 328 -49.55 -16.92 59.31
C ALA A 328 -50.09 -18.34 59.13
N SER A 329 -49.47 -19.09 58.23
CA SER A 329 -49.60 -20.54 58.11
C SER A 329 -48.34 -21.18 58.69
N ASP A 330 -48.49 -22.30 59.38
CA ASP A 330 -47.36 -23.10 59.84
C ASP A 330 -46.48 -23.50 58.64
N ALA A 331 -45.17 -23.41 58.84
CA ALA A 331 -44.17 -23.75 57.82
C ALA A 331 -44.21 -25.27 57.58
N PRO A 332 -44.31 -25.75 56.32
CA PRO A 332 -44.06 -27.16 56.03
C PRO A 332 -42.62 -27.51 56.42
N GLU A 333 -42.43 -28.71 56.98
CA GLU A 333 -41.10 -29.21 57.36
C GLU A 333 -40.13 -29.07 56.18
N GLN A 334 -39.02 -28.38 56.43
CA GLN A 334 -38.00 -28.07 55.45
C GLN A 334 -37.37 -29.36 54.90
N ALA A 335 -37.84 -29.83 53.75
CA ALA A 335 -36.97 -30.54 52.84
C ALA A 335 -35.92 -29.52 52.37
N THR A 336 -34.65 -29.82 52.62
CA THR A 336 -33.50 -29.03 52.18
C THR A 336 -33.73 -28.51 50.77
N ALA A 337 -33.78 -27.18 50.60
CA ALA A 337 -33.87 -26.59 49.27
C ALA A 337 -32.71 -27.15 48.41
N PRO A 338 -32.97 -27.75 47.25
CA PRO A 338 -31.89 -28.27 46.43
C PRO A 338 -31.05 -27.08 45.99
N ILE A 339 -29.75 -27.11 46.33
CA ILE A 339 -28.73 -26.34 45.64
C ILE A 339 -28.99 -26.58 44.16
N ALA A 340 -29.24 -25.53 43.37
CA ALA A 340 -29.37 -25.67 41.93
C ALA A 340 -28.02 -26.18 41.39
N SER A 341 -27.88 -27.50 41.32
CA SER A 341 -26.77 -28.15 40.64
C SER A 341 -26.87 -27.71 39.19
N ASN A 342 -25.81 -27.09 38.67
CA ASN A 342 -25.74 -26.82 37.24
C ASN A 342 -25.98 -28.14 36.49
N ASP A 343 -27.13 -28.25 35.82
CA ASP A 343 -27.51 -29.44 35.09
C ASP A 343 -26.74 -29.48 33.77
N TYR A 344 -25.64 -30.22 33.76
CA TYR A 344 -24.82 -30.44 32.56
C TYR A 344 -25.23 -31.68 31.77
N ALA A 345 -26.40 -32.29 32.04
CA ALA A 345 -26.80 -33.55 31.41
C ALA A 345 -26.79 -33.47 29.87
N LEU A 346 -27.25 -32.37 29.28
CA LEU A 346 -27.26 -32.17 27.83
C LEU A 346 -25.84 -32.09 27.23
N ALA A 347 -24.92 -31.41 27.92
CA ALA A 347 -23.53 -31.29 27.49
C ALA A 347 -22.79 -32.63 27.63
N GLN A 348 -23.03 -33.38 28.71
CA GLN A 348 -22.44 -34.69 28.94
C GLN A 348 -22.93 -35.73 27.93
N ALA A 349 -24.25 -35.76 27.66
CA ALA A 349 -24.81 -36.64 26.64
C ALA A 349 -24.25 -36.33 25.25
N TRP A 350 -24.08 -35.05 24.93
CA TRP A 350 -23.47 -34.62 23.67
C TRP A 350 -22.00 -35.00 23.58
N GLN A 351 -21.23 -34.78 24.65
CA GLN A 351 -19.83 -35.20 24.72
C GLN A 351 -19.68 -36.71 24.52
N ALA A 352 -20.52 -37.53 25.16
CA ALA A 352 -20.48 -38.98 25.04
C ALA A 352 -20.79 -39.44 23.60
N GLN A 353 -21.76 -38.79 22.95
CA GLN A 353 -22.08 -39.05 21.55
C GLN A 353 -20.90 -38.71 20.62
N LEU A 354 -20.22 -37.58 20.84
CA LEU A 354 -19.05 -37.19 20.06
C LEU A 354 -17.84 -38.09 20.31
N ALA A 355 -17.64 -38.56 21.56
CA ALA A 355 -16.55 -39.46 21.91
C ALA A 355 -16.59 -40.78 21.14
N GLY A 356 -17.80 -41.27 20.83
CA GLY A 356 -18.05 -42.51 20.09
C GLY A 356 -17.85 -42.41 18.56
N LEU A 357 -17.51 -41.23 18.03
CA LEU A 357 -17.30 -41.07 16.58
C LEU A 357 -15.97 -41.69 16.12
N ALA A 358 -16.09 -42.67 15.22
CA ALA A 358 -14.94 -43.32 14.58
C ALA A 358 -14.59 -42.68 13.22
N ASP A 359 -15.61 -42.35 12.42
CA ASP A 359 -15.45 -41.81 11.06
C ASP A 359 -15.77 -40.32 10.98
N ALA A 360 -15.44 -39.70 9.83
CA ALA A 360 -15.81 -38.33 9.54
C ALA A 360 -17.33 -38.22 9.30
N VAL A 361 -18.05 -37.45 10.12
CA VAL A 361 -19.52 -37.34 10.05
C VAL A 361 -19.95 -35.93 9.64
N PRO A 362 -20.86 -35.77 8.66
CA PRO A 362 -21.43 -34.47 8.28
C PRO A 362 -22.21 -33.82 9.41
N LEU A 363 -22.11 -32.49 9.55
CA LEU A 363 -22.83 -31.73 10.58
C LEU A 363 -24.34 -31.79 10.42
N ALA A 364 -24.83 -31.83 9.18
CA ALA A 364 -26.26 -31.90 8.86
C ALA A 364 -26.94 -33.16 9.45
N GLY A 365 -26.20 -34.27 9.62
CA GLY A 365 -26.72 -35.48 10.24
C GLY A 365 -26.49 -35.57 11.75
N LEU A 366 -25.63 -34.71 12.31
CA LEU A 366 -25.14 -34.85 13.68
C LEU A 366 -25.68 -33.80 14.65
N VAL A 367 -25.75 -32.54 14.20
CA VAL A 367 -26.12 -31.38 15.03
C VAL A 367 -27.64 -31.28 15.30
N PRO A 368 -28.53 -31.50 14.30
CA PRO A 368 -29.97 -31.44 14.52
C PRO A 368 -30.44 -32.42 15.60
N SER A 369 -31.30 -31.94 16.50
CA SER A 369 -31.85 -32.70 17.63
C SER A 369 -33.39 -32.58 17.68
N GLU A 370 -34.01 -32.70 18.85
CA GLU A 370 -35.47 -32.63 18.99
C GLU A 370 -36.03 -31.25 18.64
N ASP A 371 -35.31 -30.17 18.99
CA ASP A 371 -35.73 -28.80 18.73
C ASP A 371 -34.56 -27.87 18.32
N PHE A 372 -34.92 -26.65 17.93
CA PHE A 372 -33.95 -25.64 17.48
C PHE A 372 -33.01 -25.23 18.62
N ALA A 373 -33.51 -25.10 19.85
CA ALA A 373 -32.73 -24.66 21.01
C ALA A 373 -31.59 -25.65 21.31
N THR A 374 -31.90 -26.95 21.34
CA THR A 374 -30.93 -28.02 21.57
C THR A 374 -29.96 -28.14 20.39
N SER A 375 -30.45 -27.98 19.15
CA SER A 375 -29.60 -28.02 17.95
C SER A 375 -28.59 -26.85 17.92
N ALA A 376 -29.05 -25.63 18.23
CA ALA A 376 -28.20 -24.45 18.32
C ALA A 376 -27.19 -24.57 19.49
N TYR A 377 -27.62 -25.13 20.62
CA TYR A 377 -26.76 -25.42 21.75
C TYR A 377 -25.66 -26.42 21.40
N ARG A 378 -25.98 -27.52 20.72
CA ARG A 378 -24.98 -28.49 20.24
C ARG A 378 -23.97 -27.87 19.30
N LEU A 379 -24.43 -27.04 18.36
CA LEU A 379 -23.57 -26.34 17.41
C LEU A 379 -22.59 -25.39 18.10
N SER A 380 -23.06 -24.63 19.09
CA SER A 380 -22.21 -23.68 19.82
C SER A 380 -21.10 -24.38 20.62
N LEU A 381 -21.38 -25.56 21.17
CA LEU A 381 -20.40 -26.38 21.88
C LEU A 381 -19.29 -26.94 20.98
N LEU A 382 -19.54 -27.13 19.68
CA LEU A 382 -18.50 -27.59 18.75
C LEU A 382 -17.34 -26.59 18.61
N GLY A 383 -17.59 -25.30 18.89
CA GLY A 383 -16.54 -24.27 18.90
C GLY A 383 -15.50 -24.46 20.02
N LEU A 384 -15.79 -25.27 21.03
CA LEU A 384 -14.88 -25.55 22.14
C LEU A 384 -13.89 -26.68 21.86
N LEU A 385 -14.08 -27.42 20.77
CA LEU A 385 -13.20 -28.53 20.40
C LEU A 385 -11.79 -28.02 20.13
N GLY A 386 -10.81 -28.55 20.87
CA GLY A 386 -9.41 -28.14 20.72
C GLY A 386 -9.05 -26.77 21.33
N ASP A 387 -9.94 -26.12 22.09
CA ASP A 387 -9.65 -24.83 22.73
C ASP A 387 -8.70 -25.00 23.93
N PRO A 388 -7.43 -24.53 23.87
CA PRO A 388 -6.46 -24.70 24.94
C PRO A 388 -6.86 -23.99 26.24
N ALA A 389 -7.69 -22.93 26.19
CA ALA A 389 -8.17 -22.24 27.38
C ALA A 389 -9.23 -23.05 28.15
N ALA A 390 -10.00 -23.88 27.44
CA ALA A 390 -10.98 -24.80 28.03
C ALA A 390 -10.32 -26.08 28.59
N HIS A 391 -9.17 -26.50 28.04
CA HIS A 391 -8.42 -27.68 28.50
C HIS A 391 -7.94 -27.58 29.95
N ALA A 392 -7.62 -26.37 30.41
CA ALA A 392 -7.06 -26.08 31.73
C ALA A 392 -8.10 -26.08 32.87
N ARG A 393 -9.38 -26.34 32.59
CA ARG A 393 -10.47 -26.33 33.57
C ARG A 393 -10.95 -27.75 33.90
N GLU A 394 -11.74 -27.88 34.96
CA GLU A 394 -12.42 -29.12 35.36
C GLU A 394 -13.93 -29.03 35.01
N GLY A 395 -14.55 -30.17 34.65
CA GLY A 395 -15.99 -30.29 34.36
C GLY A 395 -16.33 -30.70 32.92
N ALA A 396 -17.63 -30.90 32.65
CA ALA A 396 -18.16 -31.48 31.40
C ALA A 396 -17.71 -30.74 30.11
N LEU A 397 -17.56 -29.42 30.17
CA LEU A 397 -17.09 -28.63 29.02
C LEU A 397 -15.59 -28.81 28.75
N ALA A 398 -14.79 -29.06 29.79
CA ALA A 398 -13.37 -29.36 29.63
C ALA A 398 -13.14 -30.75 29.03
N GLU A 399 -14.00 -31.72 29.36
CA GLU A 399 -14.00 -33.05 28.73
C GLU A 399 -14.38 -33.00 27.25
N LEU A 400 -15.31 -32.12 26.87
CA LEU A 400 -15.65 -31.88 25.47
C LEU A 400 -14.48 -31.27 24.69
N ALA A 401 -13.78 -30.29 25.27
CA ALA A 401 -12.62 -29.65 24.62
C ALA A 401 -11.48 -30.63 24.32
N ARG A 402 -11.31 -31.67 25.16
CA ARG A 402 -10.26 -32.71 25.05
C ARG A 402 -10.56 -33.79 24.01
N LEU A 403 -11.73 -33.80 23.39
CA LEU A 403 -12.06 -34.78 22.36
C LEU A 403 -11.11 -34.62 21.15
N PRO A 404 -10.57 -35.71 20.59
CA PRO A 404 -9.65 -35.68 19.46
C PRO A 404 -10.41 -35.48 18.14
N LEU A 405 -11.21 -34.41 18.04
CA LEU A 405 -12.07 -34.09 16.91
C LEU A 405 -11.70 -32.72 16.35
N ARG A 406 -11.70 -32.59 15.03
CA ARG A 406 -11.58 -31.32 14.30
C ARG A 406 -12.88 -31.01 13.60
N LEU A 407 -13.37 -29.79 13.80
CA LEU A 407 -14.48 -29.22 13.06
C LEU A 407 -13.95 -28.64 11.74
N GLU A 408 -14.47 -29.12 10.61
CA GLU A 408 -14.16 -28.62 9.27
C GLU A 408 -15.44 -27.99 8.68
N LEU A 409 -15.48 -26.67 8.63
CA LEU A 409 -16.60 -25.92 8.05
C LEU A 409 -16.26 -25.49 6.62
N SER A 410 -17.25 -25.55 5.75
CA SER A 410 -17.25 -24.87 4.46
C SER A 410 -18.12 -23.61 4.53
N GLY A 411 -17.91 -22.67 3.61
CA GLY A 411 -18.74 -21.47 3.49
C GLY A 411 -20.12 -21.71 2.86
N ALA A 412 -20.44 -22.95 2.49
CA ALA A 412 -21.72 -23.32 1.88
C ALA A 412 -22.77 -23.68 2.95
N LEU A 413 -24.04 -23.55 2.59
CA LEU A 413 -25.17 -23.99 3.42
C LEU A 413 -25.79 -25.26 2.82
N GLU A 414 -26.17 -26.19 3.69
CA GLU A 414 -26.88 -27.42 3.33
C GLU A 414 -28.29 -27.40 3.94
N ALA A 415 -29.27 -27.91 3.20
CA ALA A 415 -30.65 -28.00 3.67
C ALA A 415 -30.86 -29.23 4.57
N VAL A 416 -31.41 -29.00 5.77
CA VAL A 416 -31.70 -30.06 6.76
C VAL A 416 -33.21 -30.32 6.84
N ASN A 417 -34.00 -29.24 6.91
CA ASN A 417 -35.47 -29.28 7.00
C ASN A 417 -36.01 -30.21 8.10
N GLY A 418 -35.41 -30.15 9.29
CA GLY A 418 -35.79 -30.96 10.46
C GLY A 418 -35.29 -30.33 11.77
N ALA A 419 -35.81 -30.75 12.93
CA ALA A 419 -35.37 -30.23 14.24
C ALA A 419 -35.53 -28.71 14.46
N GLY A 420 -36.42 -28.05 13.70
CA GLY A 420 -36.50 -26.58 13.69
C GLY A 420 -35.33 -25.89 12.95
N VAL A 421 -34.48 -26.63 12.24
CA VAL A 421 -33.36 -26.13 11.43
C VAL A 421 -33.67 -26.30 9.94
N ALA A 422 -33.82 -25.19 9.22
CA ALA A 422 -34.03 -25.21 7.77
C ALA A 422 -32.71 -25.49 7.01
N GLN A 423 -31.64 -24.80 7.40
CA GLN A 423 -30.31 -24.90 6.79
C GLN A 423 -29.21 -24.86 7.86
N ILE A 424 -28.08 -25.50 7.60
CA ILE A 424 -26.89 -25.48 8.44
C ILE A 424 -25.63 -25.27 7.59
N SER A 425 -24.56 -24.72 8.16
CA SER A 425 -23.26 -24.67 7.50
C SER A 425 -22.79 -26.07 7.12
N ALA A 426 -22.52 -26.29 5.84
CA ALA A 426 -21.98 -27.53 5.33
C ALA A 426 -20.59 -27.74 5.94
N GLY A 427 -20.40 -28.88 6.60
CA GLY A 427 -19.17 -29.18 7.33
C GLY A 427 -19.17 -30.61 7.85
N ARG A 428 -18.03 -31.03 8.38
CA ARG A 428 -17.84 -32.38 8.94
C ARG A 428 -17.01 -32.32 10.21
N LEU A 429 -17.26 -33.26 11.12
CA LEU A 429 -16.38 -33.54 12.25
C LEU A 429 -15.51 -34.74 11.91
N ARG A 430 -14.19 -34.58 12.03
CA ARG A 430 -13.21 -35.62 11.73
C ARG A 430 -12.36 -35.91 12.95
N ARG A 431 -12.06 -37.18 13.19
CA ARG A 431 -11.09 -37.57 14.23
C ARG A 431 -9.68 -37.15 13.84
N ILE A 432 -8.92 -36.63 14.80
CA ILE A 432 -7.49 -36.33 14.66
C ILE A 432 -6.74 -37.51 15.28
N ASP A 433 -6.01 -38.26 14.47
CA ASP A 433 -5.05 -39.23 15.01
C ASP A 433 -3.88 -38.47 15.65
N PRO A 434 -3.51 -38.79 16.90
CA PRO A 434 -2.46 -38.07 17.61
C PRO A 434 -1.05 -38.24 17.01
N ASP A 435 -0.87 -39.09 15.98
CA ASP A 435 0.43 -39.41 15.37
C ASP A 435 0.72 -38.67 14.05
N LEU A 436 -0.15 -37.73 13.64
CA LEU A 436 0.11 -36.83 12.51
C LEU A 436 0.26 -35.38 13.01
N SER A 437 1.51 -34.98 13.23
CA SER A 437 1.87 -33.60 13.55
C SER A 437 1.24 -32.58 12.58
N PRO A 438 0.88 -31.37 13.06
CA PRO A 438 0.12 -30.39 12.30
C PRO A 438 1.02 -29.57 11.36
N ASP A 439 1.78 -30.24 10.50
CA ASP A 439 2.67 -29.58 9.54
C ASP A 439 2.64 -30.29 8.18
N SER A 440 1.44 -30.38 7.60
CA SER A 440 1.23 -30.85 6.22
C SER A 440 -0.15 -30.40 5.72
N ALA A 441 -0.31 -29.10 5.54
CA ALA A 441 -1.36 -28.56 4.67
C ALA A 441 -0.77 -27.43 3.82
N ALA A 442 -0.01 -27.80 2.80
CA ALA A 442 0.23 -26.93 1.66
C ALA A 442 -1.13 -26.64 0.99
N PRO A 443 -1.36 -25.43 0.46
CA PRO A 443 -2.60 -25.12 -0.24
C PRO A 443 -2.63 -25.93 -1.55
N VAL A 444 -3.58 -26.86 -1.66
CA VAL A 444 -3.90 -27.50 -2.95
C VAL A 444 -4.43 -26.40 -3.85
N ARG A 445 -3.63 -26.05 -4.87
CA ARG A 445 -4.07 -25.24 -6.01
C ARG A 445 -5.04 -26.09 -6.82
N ASP A 446 -6.28 -25.62 -6.88
CA ASP A 446 -7.30 -26.11 -7.80
C ASP A 446 -6.80 -25.95 -9.24
N ARG A 447 -6.55 -27.07 -9.92
CA ARG A 447 -6.38 -27.12 -11.38
C ARG A 447 -7.68 -27.73 -11.91
N GLY A 448 -8.40 -26.94 -12.69
CA GLY A 448 -9.70 -27.31 -13.22
C GLY A 448 -9.66 -28.50 -14.18
N GLU A 449 -10.82 -29.15 -14.28
CA GLU A 449 -11.22 -29.95 -15.43
C GLU A 449 -12.64 -29.51 -15.83
N GLU A 450 -12.78 -29.13 -17.11
CA GLU A 450 -14.04 -28.88 -17.80
C GLU A 450 -14.83 -30.19 -17.94
N PRO A 451 -16.18 -30.16 -17.84
CA PRO A 451 -16.99 -31.32 -18.19
C PRO A 451 -17.17 -31.40 -19.71
N THR A 452 -16.76 -32.54 -20.26
CA THR A 452 -17.17 -33.00 -21.59
C THR A 452 -18.65 -33.38 -21.54
N HIS A 453 -19.45 -32.77 -22.42
CA HIS A 453 -20.83 -33.17 -22.70
C HIS A 453 -20.88 -33.94 -24.03
N GLU A 454 -21.31 -35.20 -23.94
CA GLU A 454 -22.28 -35.77 -24.89
C GLU A 454 -23.68 -35.22 -24.60
#